data_AF-A0A7X6UEG6-F1
#
_entry.id   AF-A0A7X6UEG6-F1
#
_cell.length_a   1.000
_cell.length_b   1.000
_cell.length_c   1.000
_cell.angle_alpha   90.00
_cell.angle_beta   90.00
_cell.angle_gamma   90.00
#
_symmetry.space_group_name_H-M   'P 1'
#
loop_
_entity.id
_entity.type
_entity.pdbx_description
1 polymer ?
#
loop_
_entity_poly.entity_id
_entity_poly.type
_entity_poly.pdbx_seq_one_letter_code
_entity_poly.pdbx_strand_id
1 'polypeptide(L)'
;MKNTFDSKKPALWITATLAAAAVVPAVILLKRAKKSAGLLWDQTFSTEEILYQAPFYSFSYDEETAPLFRSTKDHELMIREGDDWKSLGVMEEFSLSQDKFDKLFFTGRERELARIRRRNSTAWRLDVAEDQKAAFYYLLQQRNGQVYLAYGYHTDGRDSIDSQASIIRWLFRLIPTDID
;
A
#
# COMPACT_ATOMS: atom_id res chain seq x y z
N MET A 1 -7.03 70.31 18.42
CA MET A 1 -7.01 68.94 18.98
C MET A 1 -8.34 68.24 18.71
N LYS A 2 -8.37 67.24 17.83
CA LYS A 2 -9.15 65.99 17.98
C LYS A 2 -8.85 65.06 16.80
N ASN A 3 -8.10 63.99 17.10
CA ASN A 3 -7.94 62.82 16.26
C ASN A 3 -9.24 62.01 16.28
N THR A 4 -9.63 61.45 15.12
CA THR A 4 -10.35 60.17 15.07
C THR A 4 -9.96 59.44 13.79
N PHE A 5 -9.00 58.51 13.90
CA PHE A 5 -8.79 57.45 12.93
C PHE A 5 -9.99 56.49 13.01
N ASP A 6 -10.74 56.37 11.92
CA ASP A 6 -11.83 55.40 11.79
C ASP A 6 -11.26 54.12 11.18
N SER A 7 -11.07 53.09 12.00
CA SER A 7 -10.61 51.76 11.59
C SER A 7 -11.75 50.77 11.78
N LYS A 8 -12.41 50.39 10.68
CA LYS A 8 -13.42 49.33 10.68
C LYS A 8 -13.06 48.18 9.72
N LYS A 9 -12.95 47.00 10.35
CA LYS A 9 -13.08 45.61 9.86
C LYS A 9 -11.78 44.78 9.82
N PRO A 10 -11.33 44.24 10.97
CA PRO A 10 -10.21 43.30 11.04
C PRO A 10 -10.57 41.86 10.60
N ALA A 11 -11.83 41.57 10.25
CA ALA A 11 -12.33 40.20 10.12
C ALA A 11 -11.95 39.48 8.81
N LEU A 12 -11.69 40.20 7.71
CA LEU A 12 -11.51 39.57 6.38
C LEU A 12 -10.09 39.04 6.12
N TRP A 13 -9.07 39.67 6.70
CA TRP A 13 -7.68 39.23 6.50
C TRP A 13 -7.36 37.96 7.29
N ILE A 14 -7.92 37.81 8.50
CA ILE A 14 -7.64 36.65 9.36
C ILE A 14 -8.15 35.35 8.72
N THR A 15 -9.29 35.38 8.05
CA THR A 15 -9.83 34.22 7.30
C THR A 15 -9.03 33.88 6.05
N ALA A 16 -8.51 34.89 5.34
CA ALA A 16 -7.69 34.67 4.14
C ALA A 16 -6.34 34.03 4.48
N THR A 17 -5.70 34.47 5.58
CA THR A 17 -4.43 33.91 6.05
C THR A 17 -4.59 32.46 6.54
N LEU A 18 -5.69 32.15 7.23
CA LEU A 18 -5.95 30.79 7.73
C LEU A 18 -6.24 29.80 6.60
N ALA A 19 -6.97 30.21 5.55
CA ALA A 19 -7.21 29.39 4.37
C ALA A 19 -5.93 29.14 3.56
N ALA A 20 -5.11 30.18 3.35
CA ALA A 20 -3.82 30.03 2.67
C ALA A 20 -2.84 29.12 3.45
N ALA A 21 -2.85 29.20 4.78
CA ALA A 21 -2.01 28.37 5.64
C ALA A 21 -2.37 26.87 5.62
N ALA A 22 -3.62 26.50 5.28
CA ALA A 22 -4.02 25.09 5.13
C ALA A 22 -3.75 24.54 3.72
N VAL A 23 -3.83 25.40 2.69
CA VAL A 23 -3.63 25.00 1.28
C VAL A 23 -2.18 24.64 0.99
N VAL A 24 -1.21 25.40 1.51
CA VAL A 24 0.22 25.15 1.24
C VAL A 24 0.68 23.78 1.78
N PRO A 25 0.40 23.39 3.04
CA PRO A 25 0.69 22.05 3.54
C PRO A 25 -0.03 20.95 2.75
N ALA A 26 -1.31 21.15 2.38
CA ALA A 26 -2.06 20.17 1.60
C ALA A 26 -1.43 19.94 0.22
N VAL A 27 -1.03 21.00 -0.48
CA VAL A 27 -0.34 20.89 -1.78
C VAL A 27 1.02 20.22 -1.66
N ILE A 28 1.79 20.50 -0.59
CA ILE A 28 3.07 19.83 -0.34
C ILE A 28 2.86 18.33 -0.05
N LEU A 29 1.86 17.97 0.75
CA LEU A 29 1.50 16.59 1.04
C LEU A 29 1.08 15.84 -0.23
N LEU A 30 0.22 16.44 -1.06
CA LEU A 30 -0.21 15.88 -2.34
C LEU A 30 0.96 15.67 -3.31
N LYS A 31 1.87 16.64 -3.43
CA LYS A 31 3.07 16.50 -4.27
C LYS A 31 4.00 15.39 -3.78
N ARG A 32 4.15 15.26 -2.46
CA ARG A 32 4.99 14.22 -1.85
C ARG A 32 4.37 12.83 -2.03
N ALA A 33 3.05 12.70 -1.86
CA ALA A 33 2.30 11.47 -2.14
C ALA A 33 2.38 11.08 -3.62
N LYS A 34 2.27 12.05 -4.55
CA LYS A 34 2.44 11.80 -5.99
C LYS A 34 3.86 11.38 -6.34
N LYS A 35 4.88 12.02 -5.74
CA LYS A 35 6.29 11.65 -5.92
C LYS A 35 6.60 10.27 -5.35
N SER A 36 6.03 9.91 -4.20
CA SER A 36 6.20 8.56 -3.65
C SER A 36 5.46 7.53 -4.50
N ALA A 37 4.25 7.81 -4.95
CA ALA A 37 3.53 6.90 -5.86
C ALA A 37 4.33 6.68 -7.16
N GLY A 38 5.03 7.71 -7.65
CA GLY A 38 5.96 7.57 -8.77
C GLY A 38 7.24 6.75 -8.48
N LEU A 39 7.59 6.49 -7.21
CA LEU A 39 8.67 5.57 -6.83
C LEU A 39 8.20 4.10 -6.76
N LEU A 40 6.90 3.87 -6.76
CA LEU A 40 6.32 2.53 -6.63
C LEU A 40 6.11 1.86 -7.98
N TRP A 41 5.98 2.63 -9.06
CA TRP A 41 5.73 2.15 -10.42
C TRP A 41 6.98 2.26 -11.27
N ASP A 42 7.09 1.40 -12.29
CA ASP A 42 8.28 1.30 -13.16
C ASP A 42 9.54 0.91 -12.38
N GLN A 43 9.40 -0.01 -11.42
CA GLN A 43 10.46 -0.37 -10.48
C GLN A 43 10.49 -1.89 -10.25
N THR A 44 11.70 -2.44 -10.14
CA THR A 44 11.92 -3.81 -9.65
C THR A 44 12.24 -3.77 -8.16
N PHE A 45 11.72 -4.76 -7.42
CA PHE A 45 11.83 -4.91 -5.99
C PHE A 45 12.33 -6.30 -5.62
N SER A 46 13.24 -6.35 -4.64
CA SER A 46 13.54 -7.56 -3.90
C SER A 46 12.86 -7.54 -2.53
N THR A 47 12.79 -8.72 -1.92
CA THR A 47 12.35 -8.84 -0.53
C THR A 47 13.48 -8.41 0.39
N GLU A 48 13.25 -7.35 1.17
CA GLU A 48 14.18 -6.91 2.21
C GLU A 48 13.96 -7.71 3.51
N GLU A 49 12.69 -8.02 3.81
CA GLU A 49 12.32 -8.71 5.05
C GLU A 49 10.97 -9.42 4.90
N ILE A 50 10.87 -10.65 5.39
CA ILE A 50 9.61 -11.39 5.47
C ILE A 50 8.98 -11.14 6.85
N LEU A 51 7.93 -10.32 6.90
CA LEU A 51 7.32 -9.86 8.15
C LEU A 51 6.28 -10.84 8.71
N TYR A 52 5.67 -11.61 7.82
CA TYR A 52 4.67 -12.60 8.16
C TYR A 52 4.70 -13.76 7.17
N GLN A 53 4.60 -14.98 7.71
CA GLN A 53 4.32 -16.21 6.97
C GLN A 53 3.24 -16.97 7.75
N ALA A 54 2.20 -17.43 7.06
CA ALA A 54 1.11 -18.15 7.71
C ALA A 54 1.59 -19.52 8.23
N PRO A 55 1.33 -19.85 9.52
CA PRO A 55 2.02 -20.94 10.22
C PRO A 55 1.52 -22.36 9.86
N PHE A 56 0.42 -22.48 9.11
CA PHE A 56 -0.22 -23.76 8.80
C PHE A 56 0.09 -24.27 7.38
N TYR A 57 1.00 -23.60 6.65
CA TYR A 57 1.54 -24.10 5.38
C TYR A 57 2.92 -24.74 5.59
N SER A 58 3.20 -25.80 4.83
CA SER A 58 4.50 -26.49 4.87
C SER A 58 5.61 -25.76 4.12
N PHE A 59 5.25 -24.90 3.16
CA PHE A 59 6.20 -24.09 2.40
C PHE A 59 6.26 -22.65 2.92
N SER A 60 7.48 -22.17 3.11
CA SER A 60 7.86 -20.84 3.56
C SER A 60 9.01 -20.32 2.69
N TYR A 61 9.03 -19.02 2.44
CA TYR A 61 10.20 -18.38 1.82
C TYR A 61 11.26 -18.09 2.89
N ASP A 62 12.50 -18.00 2.43
CA ASP A 62 13.61 -17.33 3.12
C ASP A 62 14.10 -16.14 2.26
N GLU A 63 15.15 -15.46 2.71
CA GLU A 63 15.69 -14.29 2.01
C GLU A 63 16.26 -14.63 0.63
N GLU A 64 16.72 -15.87 0.40
CA GLU A 64 17.33 -16.31 -0.86
C GLU A 64 16.29 -16.79 -1.88
N THR A 65 15.19 -17.35 -1.38
CA THR A 65 14.12 -17.95 -2.20
C THR A 65 12.92 -17.03 -2.39
N ALA A 66 12.88 -15.89 -1.69
CA ALA A 66 11.79 -14.93 -1.82
C ALA A 66 11.68 -14.38 -3.26
N PRO A 67 10.45 -14.12 -3.75
CA PRO A 67 10.27 -13.65 -5.11
C PRO A 67 10.83 -12.25 -5.32
N LEU A 68 11.19 -11.97 -6.57
CA LEU A 68 11.30 -10.60 -7.05
C LEU A 68 9.94 -10.14 -7.57
N PHE A 69 9.68 -8.84 -7.43
CA PHE A 69 8.47 -8.21 -7.93
C PHE A 69 8.86 -7.06 -8.83
N ARG A 70 8.10 -6.85 -9.90
CA ARG A 70 8.26 -5.67 -10.76
C ARG A 70 6.90 -5.04 -10.96
N SER A 71 6.85 -3.73 -10.82
CA SER A 71 5.67 -2.93 -11.10
C SER A 71 5.91 -2.12 -12.38
N THR A 72 4.92 -2.08 -13.28
CA THR A 72 5.05 -1.34 -14.54
C THR A 72 4.42 0.05 -14.45
N LYS A 73 4.62 0.88 -15.47
CA LYS A 73 3.94 2.19 -15.60
C LYS A 73 2.42 2.07 -15.70
N ASP A 74 1.94 0.95 -16.22
CA ASP A 74 0.52 0.66 -16.41
C ASP A 74 -0.11 -0.02 -15.19
N HIS A 75 0.59 0.05 -14.04
CA HIS A 75 0.21 -0.57 -12.78
C HIS A 75 0.12 -2.11 -12.81
N GLU A 76 0.76 -2.74 -13.78
CA GLU A 76 0.87 -4.20 -13.83
C GLU A 76 1.87 -4.69 -12.80
N LEU A 77 1.49 -5.73 -12.05
CA LEU A 77 2.36 -6.44 -11.13
C LEU A 77 2.90 -7.70 -11.80
N MET A 78 4.21 -7.85 -11.76
CA MET A 78 4.95 -9.01 -12.25
C MET A 78 5.65 -9.69 -11.07
N ILE A 79 5.80 -11.00 -11.14
CA ILE A 79 6.54 -11.81 -10.17
C ILE A 79 7.60 -12.66 -10.86
N ARG A 80 8.73 -12.87 -10.19
CA ARG A 80 9.75 -13.84 -10.60
C ARG A 80 10.19 -14.69 -9.41
N GLU A 81 9.94 -15.99 -9.51
CA GLU A 81 10.34 -17.03 -8.54
C GLU A 81 11.40 -18.00 -9.10
N GLY A 82 11.79 -17.81 -10.37
CA GLY A 82 12.80 -18.57 -11.09
C GLY A 82 13.44 -17.67 -12.13
N ASP A 83 13.59 -18.15 -13.37
CA ASP A 83 14.28 -17.36 -14.40
C ASP A 83 13.38 -16.32 -15.09
N ASP A 84 12.09 -16.61 -15.22
CA ASP A 84 11.16 -15.80 -16.02
C ASP A 84 10.21 -14.94 -15.19
N TRP A 85 9.99 -13.71 -15.67
CA TRP A 85 8.95 -12.82 -15.18
C TRP A 85 7.56 -13.27 -15.65
N LYS A 86 6.61 -13.32 -14.72
CA LYS A 86 5.20 -13.65 -14.99
C LYS A 86 4.31 -12.48 -14.59
N SER A 87 3.39 -12.11 -15.48
CA SER A 87 2.36 -11.13 -15.15
C SER A 87 1.34 -11.75 -14.20
N LEU A 88 1.02 -11.00 -13.14
CA LEU A 88 -0.09 -11.29 -12.26
C LEU A 88 -1.34 -10.49 -12.68
N GLY A 89 -1.15 -9.33 -13.32
CA GLY A 89 -2.23 -8.46 -13.79
C GLY A 89 -2.11 -7.02 -13.30
N VAL A 90 -3.09 -6.19 -13.68
CA VAL A 90 -3.15 -4.76 -13.36
C VAL A 90 -3.71 -4.53 -11.96
N MET A 91 -2.99 -3.77 -11.14
CA MET A 91 -3.43 -3.43 -9.80
C MET A 91 -4.35 -2.21 -9.80
N GLU A 92 -5.41 -2.28 -8.99
CA GLU A 92 -6.36 -1.19 -8.80
C GLU A 92 -6.21 -0.55 -7.43
N GLU A 93 -6.44 0.76 -7.33
CA GLU A 93 -6.39 1.45 -6.04
C GLU A 93 -7.44 0.88 -5.08
N PHE A 94 -7.03 0.63 -3.84
CA PHE A 94 -7.83 -0.10 -2.87
C PHE A 94 -7.85 0.60 -1.51
N SER A 95 -9.05 0.67 -0.92
CA SER A 95 -9.22 1.22 0.42
C SER A 95 -9.11 0.14 1.50
N LEU A 96 -8.02 0.18 2.27
CA LEU A 96 -7.81 -0.73 3.39
C LEU A 96 -8.79 -0.46 4.54
N SER A 97 -9.31 -1.53 5.13
CA SER A 97 -10.05 -1.51 6.40
C SER A 97 -9.53 -2.62 7.33
N GLN A 98 -9.97 -2.63 8.58
CA GLN A 98 -9.59 -3.69 9.50
C GLN A 98 -10.07 -5.07 9.00
N ASP A 99 -11.29 -5.14 8.44
CA ASP A 99 -11.86 -6.38 7.92
C ASP A 99 -11.18 -6.81 6.61
N LYS A 100 -10.80 -5.85 5.78
CA LYS A 100 -10.19 -6.09 4.47
C LYS A 100 -8.67 -6.29 4.51
N PHE A 101 -8.04 -6.20 5.69
CA PHE A 101 -6.58 -6.38 5.81
C PHE A 101 -6.19 -7.04 7.13
N ASP A 102 -6.37 -6.35 8.27
CA ASP A 102 -5.85 -6.80 9.56
C ASP A 102 -6.35 -8.20 9.95
N LYS A 103 -7.64 -8.46 9.72
CA LYS A 103 -8.28 -9.75 10.05
C LYS A 103 -7.93 -10.89 9.10
N LEU A 104 -7.29 -10.59 7.97
CA LEU A 104 -6.87 -11.62 7.00
C LEU A 104 -5.61 -12.36 7.45
N PHE A 105 -4.95 -11.90 8.52
CA PHE A 105 -3.77 -12.55 9.07
C PHE A 105 -4.14 -13.45 10.24
N PHE A 106 -3.63 -14.68 10.24
CA PHE A 106 -3.74 -15.58 11.37
C PHE A 106 -2.52 -15.42 12.28
N THR A 107 -2.58 -14.46 13.20
CA THR A 107 -1.48 -14.11 14.12
C THR A 107 -1.99 -13.36 15.34
N GLY A 108 -1.26 -13.40 16.46
CA GLY A 108 -1.48 -12.54 17.63
C GLY A 108 -0.76 -11.18 17.56
N ARG A 109 -0.46 -10.69 16.34
CA ARG A 109 0.28 -9.44 16.06
C ARG A 109 -0.63 -8.34 15.50
N GLU A 110 -1.89 -8.31 15.89
CA GLU A 110 -2.93 -7.41 15.35
C GLU A 110 -2.56 -5.93 15.50
N ARG A 111 -1.87 -5.56 16.59
CA ARG A 111 -1.41 -4.19 16.82
C ARG A 111 -0.42 -3.73 15.75
N GLU A 112 0.46 -4.62 15.28
CA GLU A 112 1.47 -4.32 14.27
C GLU A 112 0.85 -4.21 12.89
N LEU A 113 -0.03 -5.14 12.53
CA LEU A 113 -0.77 -5.10 11.27
C LEU A 113 -1.64 -3.85 11.16
N ALA A 114 -2.33 -3.49 12.26
CA ALA A 114 -3.08 -2.25 12.33
C ALA A 114 -2.18 -1.01 12.22
N ARG A 115 -0.90 -1.08 12.62
CA ARG A 115 0.06 0.02 12.39
C ARG A 115 0.40 0.15 10.90
N ILE A 116 0.66 -0.96 10.19
CA ILE A 116 0.92 -0.97 8.75
C ILE A 116 -0.27 -0.37 8.00
N ARG A 117 -1.50 -0.80 8.31
CA ARG A 117 -2.70 -0.22 7.70
C ARG A 117 -2.86 1.27 8.00
N ARG A 118 -2.72 1.70 9.26
CA ARG A 118 -2.95 3.11 9.64
C ARG A 118 -1.87 4.07 9.13
N ARG A 119 -0.64 3.58 8.92
CA ARG A 119 0.48 4.36 8.39
C ARG A 119 0.58 4.29 6.87
N ASN A 120 -0.30 3.51 6.23
CA ASN A 120 -0.43 3.48 4.79
C ASN A 120 -0.80 4.86 4.23
N SER A 121 -0.22 5.20 3.09
CA SER A 121 -0.57 6.34 2.27
C SER A 121 -1.59 5.93 1.22
N THR A 122 -1.22 4.95 0.40
CA THR A 122 -2.02 4.43 -0.72
C THR A 122 -1.81 2.93 -0.81
N ALA A 123 -2.86 2.20 -1.18
CA ALA A 123 -2.80 0.77 -1.39
C ALA A 123 -3.39 0.43 -2.75
N TRP A 124 -2.88 -0.64 -3.33
CA TRP A 124 -3.41 -1.24 -4.53
C TRP A 124 -3.67 -2.72 -4.28
N ARG A 125 -4.65 -3.27 -5.00
CA ARG A 125 -5.02 -4.67 -4.92
C ARG A 125 -5.17 -5.23 -6.33
N LEU A 126 -4.85 -6.50 -6.45
CA LEU A 126 -5.10 -7.31 -7.63
C LEU A 126 -5.69 -8.64 -7.17
N ASP A 127 -6.80 -9.05 -7.78
CA ASP A 127 -7.33 -10.40 -7.70
C ASP A 127 -6.89 -11.13 -8.99
N VAL A 128 -6.18 -12.25 -8.83
CA VAL A 128 -5.63 -13.01 -9.96
C VAL A 128 -6.73 -13.89 -10.55
N ALA A 129 -6.89 -13.86 -11.87
CA ALA A 129 -7.98 -14.54 -12.58
C ALA A 129 -7.99 -16.08 -12.40
N GLU A 130 -9.14 -16.69 -12.73
CA GLU A 130 -9.66 -18.01 -12.32
C GLU A 130 -8.79 -19.26 -12.53
N ASP A 131 -7.61 -19.18 -13.15
CA ASP A 131 -6.69 -20.30 -13.32
C ASP A 131 -5.69 -20.48 -12.17
N GLN A 132 -5.57 -19.49 -11.27
CA GLN A 132 -4.64 -19.50 -10.13
C GLN A 132 -5.34 -19.35 -8.77
N LYS A 133 -5.88 -20.44 -8.22
CA LYS A 133 -6.17 -20.63 -6.77
C LYS A 133 -6.88 -19.46 -6.05
N ALA A 134 -7.68 -18.65 -6.75
CA ALA A 134 -8.31 -17.44 -6.21
C ALA A 134 -7.33 -16.57 -5.40
N ALA A 135 -6.14 -16.36 -5.94
CA ALA A 135 -5.06 -15.59 -5.31
C ALA A 135 -5.34 -14.08 -5.36
N PHE A 136 -4.86 -13.35 -4.36
CA PHE A 136 -4.87 -11.88 -4.38
C PHE A 136 -3.59 -11.28 -3.81
N TYR A 137 -3.28 -10.08 -4.28
CA TYR A 137 -2.10 -9.32 -3.89
C TYR A 137 -2.49 -7.94 -3.38
N TYR A 138 -1.80 -7.48 -2.35
CA TYR A 138 -1.78 -6.07 -1.93
C TYR A 138 -0.41 -5.49 -2.18
N LEU A 139 -0.37 -4.26 -2.69
CA LEU A 139 0.83 -3.45 -2.76
C LEU A 139 0.58 -2.16 -1.98
N LEU A 140 1.37 -1.94 -0.94
CA LEU A 140 1.12 -0.92 0.07
C LEU A 140 2.26 0.08 0.09
N GLN A 141 1.95 1.34 -0.10
CA GLN A 141 2.91 2.43 0.10
C GLN A 141 2.64 3.12 1.43
N GLN A 142 3.61 3.05 2.33
CA GLN A 142 3.56 3.76 3.60
C GLN A 142 3.88 5.25 3.44
N ARG A 143 3.40 6.07 4.37
CA ARG A 143 3.66 7.52 4.41
C ARG A 143 5.13 7.89 4.54
N ASN A 144 5.96 6.98 5.06
CA ASN A 144 7.42 7.14 5.16
C ASN A 144 8.17 6.66 3.90
N GLY A 145 7.46 6.18 2.87
CA GLY A 145 8.04 5.68 1.62
C GLY A 145 8.35 4.18 1.60
N GLN A 146 8.19 3.46 2.72
CA GLN A 146 8.35 2.00 2.72
C GLN A 146 7.26 1.34 1.88
N VAL A 147 7.64 0.26 1.19
CA VAL A 147 6.74 -0.52 0.33
C VAL A 147 6.57 -1.92 0.94
N TYR A 148 5.33 -2.40 0.96
CA TYR A 148 5.00 -3.74 1.45
C TYR A 148 4.17 -4.44 0.39
N LEU A 149 4.36 -5.75 0.26
CA LEU A 149 3.53 -6.59 -0.58
C LEU A 149 2.97 -7.73 0.25
N ALA A 150 1.66 -7.95 0.18
CA ALA A 150 1.00 -9.08 0.81
C ALA A 150 0.40 -9.99 -0.27
N TYR A 151 0.46 -11.29 -0.04
CA TYR A 151 -0.08 -12.31 -0.93
C TYR A 151 -0.98 -13.25 -0.13
N GLY A 152 -2.19 -13.47 -0.62
CA GLY A 152 -3.19 -14.34 -0.01
C GLY A 152 -4.07 -15.09 -1.01
N TYR A 153 -5.05 -15.81 -0.47
CA TYR A 153 -6.03 -16.58 -1.25
C TYR A 153 -7.44 -16.41 -0.67
N HIS A 154 -8.43 -16.50 -1.54
CA HIS A 154 -9.82 -16.73 -1.19
C HIS A 154 -10.05 -18.24 -1.02
N THR A 155 -10.37 -18.68 0.20
CA THR A 155 -10.49 -20.10 0.57
C THR A 155 -11.88 -20.69 0.36
N ASP A 156 -12.89 -19.89 0.02
CA ASP A 156 -14.22 -20.38 -0.39
C ASP A 156 -14.44 -20.34 -1.91
N GLY A 157 -13.39 -20.07 -2.70
CA GLY A 157 -13.45 -20.04 -4.17
C GLY A 157 -14.31 -18.92 -4.74
N ARG A 158 -14.72 -17.93 -3.93
CA ARG A 158 -15.37 -16.72 -4.41
C ARG A 158 -14.33 -15.61 -4.57
N ASP A 159 -14.35 -14.98 -5.73
CA ASP A 159 -13.52 -13.81 -6.06
C ASP A 159 -14.06 -12.54 -5.39
N SER A 160 -14.12 -12.54 -4.06
CA SER A 160 -14.52 -11.35 -3.31
C SER A 160 -13.91 -11.35 -1.92
N ILE A 161 -13.48 -10.18 -1.46
CA ILE A 161 -12.99 -10.00 -0.09
C ILE A 161 -14.08 -10.10 0.98
N ASP A 162 -15.35 -9.97 0.57
CA ASP A 162 -16.50 -10.20 1.44
C ASP A 162 -16.74 -11.70 1.68
N SER A 163 -15.98 -12.56 0.99
CA SER A 163 -15.79 -13.94 1.40
C SER A 163 -15.27 -13.97 2.83
N GLN A 164 -16.05 -14.58 3.71
CA GLN A 164 -15.68 -14.82 5.11
C GLN A 164 -14.45 -15.72 5.26
N ALA A 165 -13.89 -16.20 4.16
CA ALA A 165 -12.81 -17.17 4.12
C ALA A 165 -11.69 -16.62 3.21
N SER A 166 -11.09 -15.47 3.55
CA SER A 166 -9.90 -14.95 2.86
C SER A 166 -8.72 -14.91 3.83
N ILE A 167 -7.53 -15.29 3.37
CA ILE A 167 -6.35 -15.34 4.22
C ILE A 167 -5.11 -14.81 3.51
N ILE A 168 -4.34 -13.97 4.19
CA ILE A 168 -3.00 -13.58 3.76
C ILE A 168 -2.04 -14.68 4.20
N ARG A 169 -1.22 -15.15 3.26
CA ARG A 169 -0.18 -16.15 3.49
C ARG A 169 1.17 -15.51 3.77
N TRP A 170 1.49 -14.42 3.08
CA TRP A 170 2.77 -13.72 3.24
C TRP A 170 2.61 -12.20 3.29
N LEU A 171 3.53 -11.56 4.03
CA LEU A 171 3.75 -10.12 4.00
C LEU A 171 5.26 -9.84 3.91
N PHE A 172 5.65 -9.13 2.88
CA PHE A 172 7.02 -8.74 2.59
C PHE A 172 7.20 -7.24 2.79
N ARG A 173 8.35 -6.84 3.30
CA ARG A 173 8.91 -5.50 3.12
C ARG A 173 9.76 -5.52 1.87
N LEU A 174 9.52 -4.59 0.96
CA LEU A 174 10.20 -4.52 -0.33
C LEU A 174 11.21 -3.38 -0.34
N ILE A 175 12.31 -3.60 -1.06
CA ILE A 175 13.31 -2.57 -1.37
C ILE A 175 13.54 -2.54 -2.89
N PRO A 176 13.69 -1.35 -3.49
CA PRO A 176 14.11 -1.24 -4.89
C PRO A 176 15.41 -2.00 -5.15
N THR A 177 15.49 -2.66 -6.30
CA THR A 177 16.68 -3.37 -6.74
C THR A 177 16.88 -3.22 -8.25
N ASP A 178 18.13 -3.33 -8.67
CA ASP A 178 18.54 -3.33 -10.08
C ASP A 178 18.69 -4.77 -10.63
N ILE A 179 18.27 -5.77 -9.85
CA ILE A 179 18.26 -7.17 -10.28
C ILE A 179 17.15 -7.36 -11.32
N ASP A 180 17.54 -7.70 -12.54
CA ASP A 180 16.62 -7.98 -13.66
C ASP A 180 16.32 -9.45 -13.86
#